data_AF-A0A0M2SUU4-F1
#
_entry.id   AF-A0A0M2SUU4-F1
#
_cell.length_a   1.000
_cell.length_b   1.000
_cell.length_c   1.000
_cell.angle_alpha   90.00
_cell.angle_beta   90.00
_cell.angle_gamma   90.00
#
_symmetry.space_group_name_H-M   'P 1'
#
loop_
_entity.id
_entity.type
_entity.pdbx_description
1 polymer ?
#
loop_
_entity_poly.entity_id
_entity_poly.type
_entity_poly.pdbx_seq_one_letter_code
_entity_poly.pdbx_strand_id
1 'polypeptide(L)'
;MMRKDRVFVCPHCFAHSKNAYQDALLDYFLLERATISNREFREFIGVDSVKTANKMLSSLNLPYSCEKKGRVYHRPEDFLFQLEERYHRLK
;
A
#
# COMPACT_ATOMS: atom_id res chain seq x y z
N MET A 1 -1.23 -10.23 5.08
CA MET A 1 -1.48 -9.89 6.51
C MET A 1 -2.95 -9.52 6.68
N MET A 2 -3.56 -9.74 7.83
CA MET A 2 -4.95 -9.33 8.13
C MET A 2 -4.97 -8.11 9.03
N ARG A 3 -5.84 -7.13 8.74
CA ARG A 3 -5.93 -5.92 9.56
C ARG A 3 -6.83 -6.13 10.77
N LYS A 4 -6.30 -5.92 11.98
CA LYS A 4 -7.03 -5.96 13.27
C LYS A 4 -6.67 -4.72 14.10
N ASP A 5 -7.68 -4.01 14.61
CA ASP A 5 -7.51 -2.84 15.50
C ASP A 5 -6.47 -1.80 15.04
N ARG A 6 -6.43 -1.53 13.71
CA ARG A 6 -5.50 -0.61 13.01
C ARG A 6 -4.07 -1.12 12.80
N VAL A 7 -3.80 -2.38 13.10
CA VAL A 7 -2.50 -3.03 12.88
C VAL A 7 -2.68 -4.19 11.91
N PHE A 8 -1.71 -4.42 11.04
CA PHE A 8 -1.69 -5.60 10.18
C PHE A 8 -0.97 -6.72 10.91
N VAL A 9 -1.62 -7.88 11.02
CA VAL A 9 -1.11 -9.05 11.71
C VAL A 9 -0.94 -10.18 10.71
N CYS A 10 0.22 -10.82 10.70
CA CYS A 10 0.43 -12.03 9.94
C CYS A 10 -0.30 -13.21 10.62
N PRO A 11 -1.19 -13.94 9.93
CA PRO A 11 -1.88 -15.10 10.53
C PRO A 11 -0.93 -16.26 10.86
N HIS A 12 0.24 -16.34 10.21
CA HIS A 12 1.16 -17.46 10.35
C HIS A 12 2.18 -17.25 11.47
N CYS A 13 2.83 -16.07 11.50
CA CYS A 13 3.88 -15.78 12.49
C CYS A 13 3.46 -14.77 13.56
N PHE A 14 2.22 -14.26 13.53
CA PHE A 14 1.69 -13.24 14.46
C PHE A 14 2.48 -11.93 14.52
N ALA A 15 3.42 -11.71 13.59
CA ALA A 15 4.10 -10.44 13.42
C ALA A 15 3.08 -9.33 13.15
N HIS A 16 3.28 -8.18 13.80
CA HIS A 16 2.38 -7.06 13.71
C HIS A 16 3.11 -5.85 13.11
N SER A 17 2.47 -5.18 12.16
CA SER A 17 3.04 -3.99 11.51
C SER A 17 1.97 -2.94 11.26
N LYS A 18 2.29 -1.69 11.62
CA LYS A 18 1.44 -0.54 11.31
C LYS A 18 1.54 -0.11 9.85
N ASN A 19 2.67 -0.43 9.22
CA ASN A 19 3.05 0.06 7.90
C ASN A 19 3.06 -1.03 6.83
N ALA A 20 2.51 -2.22 7.10
CA ALA A 20 2.48 -3.33 6.14
C ALA A 20 1.76 -2.99 4.82
N TYR A 21 0.91 -1.95 4.83
CA TYR A 21 0.28 -1.45 3.61
C TYR A 21 1.28 -0.87 2.60
N GLN A 22 2.48 -0.46 3.04
CA GLN A 22 3.56 -0.01 2.16
C GLN A 22 4.05 -1.17 1.30
N ASP A 23 4.47 -2.26 1.94
CA ASP A 23 4.97 -3.45 1.26
C ASP A 23 3.88 -4.11 0.41
N ALA A 24 2.65 -4.18 0.92
CA ALA A 24 1.51 -4.71 0.18
C ALA A 24 1.25 -3.89 -1.10
N LEU A 25 1.38 -2.57 -1.05
CA LEU A 25 1.18 -1.74 -2.23
C LEU A 25 2.30 -1.95 -3.28
N LEU A 26 3.54 -2.19 -2.85
CA LEU A 26 4.61 -2.59 -3.77
C LEU A 26 4.28 -3.90 -4.46
N ASP A 27 3.72 -4.88 -3.73
CA ASP A 27 3.27 -6.15 -4.32
C ASP A 27 2.13 -5.94 -5.32
N TYR A 28 1.18 -5.06 -5.02
CA TYR A 28 0.14 -4.69 -5.99
C TYR A 28 0.74 -4.11 -7.27
N PHE A 29 1.71 -3.20 -7.16
CA PHE A 29 2.37 -2.60 -8.33
C PHE A 29 3.22 -3.61 -9.12
N LEU A 30 3.70 -4.67 -8.46
CA LEU A 30 4.47 -5.75 -9.07
C LEU A 30 3.57 -6.77 -9.80
N LEU A 31 2.43 -7.11 -9.21
CA LEU A 31 1.59 -8.23 -9.65
C LEU A 31 0.42 -7.81 -10.55
N GLU A 32 -0.15 -6.63 -10.33
CA GLU A 32 -1.44 -6.24 -10.92
C GLU A 32 -1.28 -5.11 -11.93
N ARG A 33 -1.04 -3.88 -11.46
CA ARG A 33 -1.07 -2.66 -12.29
C ARG A 33 -0.12 -1.62 -11.73
N ALA A 34 0.46 -0.77 -12.59
CA ALA A 34 1.31 0.35 -12.17
C ALA A 34 0.52 1.55 -11.61
N THR A 35 -0.80 1.43 -11.44
CA THR A 35 -1.67 2.50 -10.95
C THR A 35 -2.75 1.94 -10.03
N ILE A 36 -3.19 2.76 -9.07
CA ILE A 36 -4.21 2.36 -8.09
C ILE A 36 -5.10 3.54 -7.70
N SER A 37 -6.40 3.31 -7.64
CA SER A 37 -7.37 4.22 -7.06
C SER A 37 -7.58 3.94 -5.57
N ASN A 38 -8.17 4.89 -4.84
CA ASN A 38 -8.53 4.66 -3.44
C ASN A 38 -9.47 3.45 -3.26
N ARG A 39 -10.38 3.21 -4.23
CA ARG A 39 -11.30 2.07 -4.17
C ARG A 39 -10.54 0.75 -4.28
N GLU A 40 -9.69 0.61 -5.28
CA GLU A 40 -8.88 -0.60 -5.47
C GLU A 40 -7.94 -0.84 -4.29
N PHE A 41 -7.32 0.22 -3.76
CA PHE A 41 -6.48 0.12 -2.56
C PHE A 41 -7.25 -0.41 -1.34
N ARG A 42 -8.48 0.03 -1.14
CA ARG A 42 -9.34 -0.44 -0.04
C ARG A 42 -9.70 -1.90 -0.18
N GLU A 43 -10.08 -2.31 -1.38
CA GLU A 43 -10.43 -3.70 -1.70
C GLU A 43 -9.21 -4.62 -1.53
N PHE A 44 -8.04 -4.18 -1.99
CA PHE A 44 -6.79 -4.94 -1.91
C PHE A 44 -6.28 -5.11 -0.47
N ILE A 45 -6.32 -4.03 0.34
CA ILE A 45 -5.77 -4.05 1.71
C ILE A 45 -6.83 -4.47 2.76
N GLY A 46 -8.11 -4.50 2.40
CA GLY A 46 -9.21 -4.82 3.31
C GLY A 46 -9.49 -3.67 4.30
N VAL A 47 -9.57 -2.43 3.78
CA VAL A 47 -9.91 -1.24 4.58
C VAL A 47 -11.20 -0.63 4.08
N ASP A 48 -12.28 -0.70 4.86
CA ASP A 48 -13.58 -0.16 4.42
C ASP A 48 -13.60 1.38 4.38
N SER A 49 -12.91 2.00 5.34
CA SER A 49 -12.90 3.44 5.54
C SER A 49 -12.10 4.18 4.45
N VAL A 50 -12.82 4.94 3.62
CA VAL A 50 -12.25 5.87 2.62
C VAL A 50 -11.25 6.85 3.25
N LYS A 51 -11.59 7.40 4.43
CA LYS A 51 -10.73 8.35 5.15
C LYS A 51 -9.41 7.71 5.59
N THR A 52 -9.48 6.47 6.08
CA THR A 52 -8.29 5.72 6.51
C THR A 52 -7.39 5.40 5.32
N ALA A 53 -7.98 4.91 4.22
CA ALA A 53 -7.26 4.65 2.99
C ALA A 53 -6.59 5.92 2.42
N ASN A 54 -7.31 7.05 2.39
CA ASN A 54 -6.73 8.32 1.97
C ASN A 54 -5.54 8.73 2.84
N LYS A 55 -5.64 8.56 4.16
CA LYS A 55 -4.52 8.85 5.07
C LYS A 55 -3.31 7.97 4.78
N MET A 56 -3.51 6.68 4.55
CA MET A 56 -2.45 5.73 4.19
C MET A 56 -1.82 6.14 2.86
N LEU A 57 -2.61 6.29 1.80
CA LEU A 57 -2.11 6.68 0.47
C LEU A 57 -1.38 8.02 0.47
N SER A 58 -1.89 9.02 1.18
CA SER A 58 -1.23 10.32 1.30
C SER A 58 0.09 10.25 2.08
N SER A 59 0.26 9.28 2.98
CA SER A 59 1.54 9.09 3.70
C SER A 59 2.64 8.45 2.85
N LEU A 60 2.29 7.88 1.69
CA LEU A 60 3.23 7.21 0.80
C LEU A 60 3.93 8.16 -0.18
N ASN A 61 3.53 9.44 -0.23
CA ASN A 61 4.08 10.44 -1.15
C ASN A 61 4.16 9.97 -2.62
N LEU A 62 3.18 9.17 -3.07
CA LEU A 62 3.16 8.63 -4.41
C LEU A 62 2.84 9.71 -5.46
N PRO A 63 3.39 9.61 -6.68
CA PRO A 63 2.92 10.42 -7.79
C PRO A 63 1.43 10.12 -8.05
N TYR A 64 0.64 11.14 -8.38
CA TYR A 64 -0.77 10.96 -8.69
C TYR A 64 -1.23 11.88 -9.82
N SER A 65 -2.23 11.41 -10.55
CA SER A 65 -2.97 12.24 -11.50
C SER A 65 -4.34 12.58 -10.93
N CYS A 66 -4.86 13.74 -11.35
CA CYS A 66 -6.12 14.35 -10.91
C CYS A 66 -6.09 14.83 -9.44
N GLU A 67 -6.32 16.12 -9.24
CA GLU A 67 -6.20 16.76 -7.92
C GLU A 67 -7.31 16.36 -6.94
N LYS A 68 -8.51 16.02 -7.46
CA LYS A 68 -9.73 15.86 -6.65
C LYS A 68 -10.42 14.51 -6.90
N LYS A 69 -11.55 14.51 -7.62
CA LYS A 69 -12.35 13.31 -7.90
C LYS A 69 -11.61 12.43 -8.90
N GLY A 70 -11.55 11.13 -8.63
CA GLY A 70 -10.85 10.17 -9.49
C GLY A 70 -9.34 10.26 -9.41
N ARG A 71 -8.77 10.71 -8.27
CA ARG A 71 -7.33 10.64 -8.03
C ARG A 71 -6.85 9.21 -8.23
N VAL A 72 -5.86 9.05 -9.11
CA VAL A 72 -5.18 7.79 -9.39
C VAL A 72 -3.74 7.95 -8.94
N TYR A 73 -3.29 7.07 -8.07
CA TYR A 73 -1.91 7.00 -7.61
C TYR A 73 -1.10 6.11 -8.55
N HIS A 74 0.10 6.54 -8.87
CA HIS A 74 1.01 5.84 -9.76
C HIS A 74 2.13 5.20 -8.97
N ARG A 75 2.69 4.15 -9.56
CA ARG A 75 3.93 3.53 -9.09
C ARG A 75 5.03 4.60 -9.02
N PRO A 76 5.81 4.65 -7.93
CA PRO A 76 6.84 5.66 -7.75
C PRO A 76 8.01 5.45 -8.70
N GLU A 77 8.80 6.49 -8.95
CA GLU A 77 9.95 6.43 -9.87
C GLU A 77 11.07 5.57 -9.32
N ASP A 78 11.29 5.61 -8.01
CA ASP A 78 12.26 4.82 -7.25
C ASP A 78 11.76 3.41 -6.91
N PHE A 79 10.76 2.89 -7.62
CA PHE A 79 10.11 1.59 -7.33
C PHE A 79 11.10 0.42 -7.24
N LEU A 80 12.07 0.34 -8.15
CA LEU A 80 13.07 -0.75 -8.13
C LEU A 80 13.95 -0.67 -6.88
N PHE A 81 14.38 0.53 -6.50
CA PHE A 81 15.16 0.75 -5.28
C PHE A 81 14.36 0.35 -4.03
N GLN A 82 13.06 0.69 -3.97
CA GLN A 82 12.19 0.28 -2.86
C GLN A 82 12.05 -1.25 -2.76
N LEU A 83 12.01 -1.96 -3.89
CA LEU A 83 11.98 -3.43 -3.91
C LEU A 83 13.31 -4.04 -3.44
N GLU A 84 14.45 -3.47 -3.86
CA GLU A 84 15.78 -3.90 -3.43
C GLU A 84 15.96 -3.72 -1.91
N GLU A 85 15.61 -2.53 -1.38
CA GLU A 85 15.63 -2.25 0.05
C GLU A 85 14.76 -3.25 0.84
N ARG A 86 13.57 -3.58 0.31
CA ARG A 86 12.70 -4.58 0.91
C ARG A 86 13.33 -5.98 0.90
N TYR A 87 13.95 -6.38 -0.21
CA TYR A 87 14.65 -7.66 -0.31
C TYR A 87 15.80 -7.76 0.70
N HIS A 88 16.58 -6.70 0.85
CA HIS A 88 17.67 -6.63 1.83
C HIS A 88 17.16 -6.71 3.27
N ARG A 89 16.00 -6.14 3.59
CA ARG A 89 15.39 -6.23 4.93
C ARG A 89 14.90 -7.63 5.29
N LEU A 90 14.49 -8.42 4.31
CA LEU A 90 13.92 -9.77 4.52
C LEU A 90 14.98 -10.87 4.60
N LYS A 91 16.23 -10.56 4.21
CA LYS A 91 17.37 -11.47 4.27
C LYS A 91 18.12 -11.32 5.60
#